data_AF-A0A2A8ZT84-F1
#
_entry.id   AF-A0A2A8ZT84-F1
#
_cell.length_a   1.000
_cell.length_b   1.000
_cell.length_c   1.000
_cell.angle_alpha   90.00
_cell.angle_beta   90.00
_cell.angle_gamma   90.00
#
_symmetry.space_group_name_H-M   'P 1'
#
loop_
_entity.id
_entity.type
_entity.pdbx_description
1 polymer ?
#
loop_
_entity_poly.entity_id
_entity_poly.type
_entity_poly.pdbx_seq_one_letter_code
_entity_poly.pdbx_strand_id
1 'polypeptide(L)'
;MKFRNTKLAMVTLSSFFILSTASLTFTDIIHGEVASASPQEITVKSYDDTYYNNAIGKTGLELKKELHNIIDDHTKLSYSAVWEALRDTDEDPNNKNNVLLLYTGRSQGKLTNGSGVDNWNREHVWAKSHGDFGTTAGAGTDLHHLRATDVSVNSSRGNLDFDNGGVNHSEATECKYDSDSWEPRDSVKGDIARMLFYMAVRYEGDSGEIDLELNEKVNNNKDPYMGKLSVLLKWNEQDPVDDLERKRNEVIFTKYQHNRNPFIDHPEWVNKIWN
;
A
#
# COMPACT_ATOMS: atom_id res chain seq x y z
N MET A 1 59.78 49.88 -11.87
CA MET A 1 59.70 50.62 -13.15
C MET A 1 58.93 49.75 -14.14
N LYS A 2 57.91 50.34 -14.78
CA LYS A 2 56.99 49.78 -15.82
C LYS A 2 55.91 48.78 -15.37
N PHE A 3 54.74 49.37 -15.14
CA PHE A 3 53.40 48.80 -15.24
C PHE A 3 53.10 48.20 -16.61
N ARG A 4 52.27 47.16 -16.66
CA ARG A 4 51.29 46.95 -17.74
C ARG A 4 50.01 46.34 -17.18
N ASN A 5 48.97 47.18 -17.20
CA ASN A 5 47.57 46.83 -16.96
C ASN A 5 47.02 46.00 -18.12
N THR A 6 46.29 44.94 -17.79
CA THR A 6 45.24 44.40 -18.66
C THR A 6 44.03 44.06 -17.79
N LYS A 7 42.95 44.80 -18.03
CA LYS A 7 41.62 44.61 -17.44
C LYS A 7 41.07 43.24 -17.86
N LEU A 8 40.59 42.44 -16.92
CA LEU A 8 39.74 41.29 -17.19
C LEU A 8 38.33 41.63 -16.69
N ALA A 9 37.37 41.65 -17.62
CA ALA A 9 35.98 41.95 -17.35
C ALA A 9 35.28 40.72 -16.74
N MET A 10 34.50 40.96 -15.69
CA MET A 10 33.50 40.03 -15.16
C MET A 10 32.40 39.79 -16.19
N VAL A 11 32.05 38.54 -16.43
CA VAL A 11 30.77 38.15 -17.04
C VAL A 11 30.13 37.13 -16.11
N THR A 12 29.01 37.52 -15.51
CA THR A 12 28.08 36.68 -14.75
C THR A 12 27.29 35.80 -15.73
N LEU A 13 27.33 34.47 -15.57
CA LEU A 13 26.40 33.56 -16.25
C LEU A 13 25.07 33.53 -15.50
N SER A 14 23.99 33.97 -16.15
CA SER A 14 22.62 33.67 -15.80
C SER A 14 22.13 32.59 -16.77
N SER A 15 21.79 31.40 -16.25
CA SER A 15 21.25 30.30 -17.04
C SER A 15 19.74 30.44 -17.17
N PHE A 16 19.27 30.81 -18.37
CA PHE A 16 17.87 30.68 -18.79
C PHE A 16 17.71 29.35 -19.55
N PHE A 17 16.83 28.47 -19.06
CA PHE A 17 16.36 27.30 -19.82
C PHE A 17 15.29 27.75 -20.82
N ILE A 18 15.55 27.55 -22.11
CA ILE A 18 14.56 27.70 -23.19
C ILE A 18 13.99 26.30 -23.46
N LEU A 19 12.69 26.10 -23.20
CA LEU A 19 11.95 24.96 -23.76
C LEU A 19 11.73 25.22 -25.25
N SER A 20 12.33 24.39 -26.10
CA SER A 20 12.01 24.33 -27.53
C SER A 20 10.77 23.45 -27.71
N THR A 21 9.68 24.02 -28.20
CA THR A 21 8.54 23.27 -28.74
C THR A 21 8.74 23.07 -30.24
N ALA A 22 8.84 21.82 -30.67
CA ALA A 22 8.79 21.47 -32.09
C ALA A 22 7.33 21.56 -32.57
N SER A 23 7.04 22.48 -33.50
CA SER A 23 5.77 22.52 -34.23
C SER A 23 5.84 21.58 -35.44
N LEU A 24 5.02 20.53 -35.43
CA LEU A 24 4.67 19.76 -36.63
C LEU A 24 3.53 20.48 -37.34
N THR A 25 3.75 20.89 -38.59
CA THR A 25 2.70 21.41 -39.46
C THR A 25 2.06 20.26 -40.23
N PHE A 26 0.75 20.04 -40.01
CA PHE A 26 -0.07 19.18 -40.84
C PHE A 26 -1.08 20.06 -41.59
N THR A 27 -0.97 20.12 -42.91
CA THR A 27 -1.98 20.69 -43.81
C THR A 27 -2.77 19.53 -44.42
N ASP A 28 -4.04 19.37 -44.05
CA ASP A 28 -5.19 19.57 -44.94
C ASP A 28 -6.51 19.02 -44.37
N ILE A 29 -7.41 19.97 -44.06
CA ILE A 29 -8.86 20.06 -44.31
C ILE A 29 -9.68 18.76 -44.42
N ILE A 30 -10.50 18.47 -43.40
CA ILE A 30 -11.92 18.11 -43.54
C ILE A 30 -12.70 18.77 -42.37
N HIS A 31 -13.87 19.35 -42.69
CA HIS A 31 -14.78 20.02 -41.76
C HIS A 31 -15.16 19.17 -40.54
N GLY A 32 -14.91 19.72 -39.35
CA GLY A 32 -15.43 19.25 -38.08
C GLY A 32 -14.87 20.11 -36.97
N GLU A 33 -15.72 20.89 -36.31
CA GLU A 33 -15.35 21.71 -35.16
C GLU A 33 -14.90 20.80 -34.01
N VAL A 34 -13.58 20.64 -33.84
CA VAL A 34 -13.04 19.87 -32.72
C VAL A 34 -12.87 20.84 -31.56
N ALA A 35 -13.86 20.83 -30.65
CA ALA A 35 -13.75 21.50 -29.37
C ALA A 35 -12.48 21.03 -28.65
N SER A 36 -11.66 22.00 -28.24
CA SER A 36 -10.50 21.80 -27.38
C SER A 36 -10.95 21.21 -26.04
N ALA A 37 -10.85 19.90 -25.88
CA ALA A 37 -11.09 19.24 -24.59
C ALA A 37 -9.92 19.56 -23.65
N SER A 38 -10.23 20.29 -22.57
CA SER A 38 -9.38 20.42 -21.39
C SER A 38 -9.04 19.04 -20.84
N PRO A 39 -7.86 18.83 -20.21
CA PRO A 39 -7.62 17.64 -19.40
C PRO A 39 -8.76 17.51 -18.40
N GLN A 40 -9.54 16.44 -18.50
CA GLN A 40 -10.58 16.12 -17.54
C GLN A 40 -9.88 15.60 -16.29
N GLU A 41 -10.02 16.32 -15.18
CA GLU A 41 -9.81 15.76 -13.84
C GLU A 41 -10.63 14.47 -13.74
N ILE A 42 -9.98 13.35 -13.48
CA ILE A 42 -10.67 12.10 -13.16
C ILE A 42 -11.29 12.31 -11.78
N THR A 43 -12.56 12.70 -11.77
CA THR A 43 -13.31 12.93 -10.55
C THR A 43 -13.45 11.61 -9.77
N VAL A 44 -12.81 11.54 -8.60
CA VAL A 44 -12.98 10.53 -7.53
C VAL A 44 -14.42 10.49 -6.97
N LYS A 45 -15.37 11.13 -7.66
CA LYS A 45 -16.77 11.30 -7.26
C LYS A 45 -17.67 10.07 -7.53
N SER A 46 -17.10 8.92 -7.91
CA SER A 46 -17.89 7.76 -8.32
C SER A 46 -18.21 6.78 -7.19
N TYR A 47 -17.35 6.63 -6.17
CA TYR A 47 -17.57 5.66 -5.08
C TYR A 47 -18.33 6.27 -3.89
N ASP A 48 -18.13 7.54 -3.57
CA ASP A 48 -18.82 8.24 -2.47
C ASP A 48 -20.34 8.19 -2.63
N ASP A 49 -20.85 8.51 -3.82
CA ASP A 49 -22.28 8.55 -4.11
C ASP A 49 -22.87 7.12 -4.34
N THR A 50 -22.02 6.08 -4.33
CA THR A 50 -22.43 4.67 -4.57
C THR A 50 -21.92 3.75 -3.45
N TYR A 51 -20.74 3.16 -3.62
CA TYR A 51 -20.13 2.15 -2.76
C TYR A 51 -19.98 2.61 -1.30
N TYR A 52 -19.64 3.88 -1.08
CA TYR A 52 -19.42 4.45 0.26
C TYR A 52 -20.54 5.32 0.80
N ASN A 53 -21.69 5.41 0.12
CA ASN A 53 -22.74 6.37 0.46
C ASN A 53 -23.18 6.31 1.93
N ASN A 54 -23.24 5.11 2.51
CA ASN A 54 -23.63 4.91 3.91
C ASN A 54 -22.55 5.34 4.93
N ALA A 55 -21.29 5.47 4.51
CA ALA A 55 -20.20 5.90 5.38
C ALA A 55 -20.01 7.43 5.39
N ILE A 56 -20.49 8.13 4.35
CA ILE A 56 -20.28 9.57 4.19
C ILE A 56 -20.85 10.34 5.39
N GLY A 57 -20.02 11.22 5.96
CA GLY A 57 -20.37 12.09 7.07
C GLY A 57 -20.32 11.44 8.46
N LYS A 58 -20.07 10.13 8.56
CA LYS A 58 -19.95 9.43 9.84
C LYS A 58 -18.55 9.55 10.43
N THR A 59 -18.43 9.29 11.73
CA THR A 59 -17.17 9.27 12.51
C THR A 59 -17.22 8.20 13.60
N GLY A 60 -16.08 7.88 14.20
CA GLY A 60 -15.94 6.96 15.32
C GLY A 60 -16.49 5.58 15.01
N LEU A 61 -17.14 4.97 16.01
CA LEU A 61 -17.73 3.63 15.88
C LEU A 61 -18.83 3.55 14.82
N GLU A 62 -19.56 4.64 14.56
CA GLU A 62 -20.57 4.66 13.49
C GLU A 62 -19.92 4.54 12.11
N LEU A 63 -18.80 5.22 11.89
CA LEU A 63 -18.04 5.06 10.65
C LEU A 63 -17.43 3.67 10.54
N LYS A 64 -16.79 3.17 11.61
CA LYS A 64 -16.19 1.82 11.63
C LYS A 64 -17.22 0.76 11.23
N LYS A 65 -18.37 0.74 11.90
CA LYS A 65 -19.45 -0.21 11.65
C LYS A 65 -19.97 -0.15 10.21
N GLU A 66 -20.11 1.04 9.66
CA GLU A 66 -20.67 1.18 8.30
C GLU A 66 -19.66 0.78 7.23
N LEU A 67 -18.37 1.04 7.47
CA LEU A 67 -17.32 0.49 6.62
C LEU A 67 -17.25 -1.03 6.71
N HIS A 68 -17.37 -1.61 7.90
CA HIS A 68 -17.49 -3.07 8.09
C HIS A 68 -18.61 -3.63 7.21
N ASN A 69 -19.84 -3.14 7.36
CA ASN A 69 -20.99 -3.58 6.55
C ASN A 69 -20.82 -3.38 5.02
N ILE A 70 -19.92 -2.49 4.58
CA ILE A 70 -19.65 -2.27 3.14
C ILE A 70 -18.67 -3.31 2.60
N ILE A 71 -17.74 -3.78 3.44
CA ILE A 71 -16.59 -4.60 3.02
C ILE A 71 -16.62 -6.04 3.56
N ASP A 72 -17.52 -6.34 4.51
CA ASP A 72 -17.71 -7.63 5.17
C ASP A 72 -17.97 -8.78 4.19
N ASP A 73 -18.60 -8.52 3.06
CA ASP A 73 -18.73 -9.51 1.98
C ASP A 73 -17.65 -9.33 0.91
N HIS A 74 -16.95 -10.43 0.61
CA HIS A 74 -15.98 -10.49 -0.46
C HIS A 74 -15.86 -11.90 -1.05
N THR A 75 -15.41 -11.98 -2.30
CA THR A 75 -15.06 -13.26 -2.92
C THR A 75 -13.82 -13.84 -2.23
N LYS A 76 -13.97 -15.04 -1.66
CA LYS A 76 -12.89 -15.71 -0.93
C LYS A 76 -12.08 -16.58 -1.87
N LEU A 77 -10.77 -16.34 -1.92
CA LEU A 77 -9.84 -17.15 -2.70
C LEU A 77 -9.42 -18.41 -1.92
N SER A 78 -9.05 -19.46 -2.65
CA SER A 78 -8.30 -20.56 -2.03
C SER A 78 -6.86 -20.12 -1.77
N TYR A 79 -6.21 -20.74 -0.78
CA TYR A 79 -4.81 -20.41 -0.48
C TYR A 79 -3.87 -20.63 -1.67
N SER A 80 -4.15 -21.60 -2.55
CA SER A 80 -3.38 -21.81 -3.77
C SER A 80 -3.60 -20.73 -4.83
N ALA A 81 -4.83 -20.21 -4.95
CA ALA A 81 -5.17 -19.15 -5.91
C ALA A 81 -4.47 -17.82 -5.59
N VAL A 82 -4.13 -17.57 -4.31
CA VAL A 82 -3.38 -16.39 -3.88
C VAL A 82 -2.07 -16.20 -4.66
N TRP A 83 -1.41 -17.27 -5.09
CA TRP A 83 -0.16 -17.13 -5.86
C TRP A 83 -0.36 -16.39 -7.19
N GLU A 84 -1.44 -16.70 -7.92
CA GLU A 84 -1.74 -16.00 -9.16
C GLU A 84 -2.15 -14.56 -8.89
N ALA A 85 -2.93 -14.34 -7.83
CA ALA A 85 -3.34 -13.00 -7.44
C ALA A 85 -2.14 -12.12 -7.08
N LEU A 86 -1.20 -12.58 -6.25
CA LEU A 86 -0.03 -11.79 -5.87
C LEU A 86 0.90 -11.48 -7.05
N ARG A 87 0.92 -12.31 -8.09
CA ARG A 87 1.65 -12.01 -9.33
C ARG A 87 1.06 -10.84 -10.12
N ASP A 88 -0.21 -10.51 -9.90
CA ASP A 88 -0.92 -9.40 -10.54
C ASP A 88 -0.96 -8.18 -9.61
N THR A 89 -1.35 -8.38 -8.34
CA THR A 89 -1.51 -7.29 -7.36
C THR A 89 -0.18 -6.62 -7.00
N ASP A 90 0.91 -7.39 -6.96
CA ASP A 90 2.23 -6.91 -6.56
C ASP A 90 3.17 -6.83 -7.78
N GLU A 91 2.64 -6.83 -9.01
CA GLU A 91 3.43 -6.67 -10.24
C GLU A 91 4.29 -5.40 -10.20
N ASP A 92 5.59 -5.54 -10.49
CA ASP A 92 6.51 -4.40 -10.59
C ASP A 92 6.12 -3.53 -11.80
N PRO A 93 5.80 -2.23 -11.59
CA PRO A 93 5.41 -1.32 -12.68
C PRO A 93 6.51 -1.15 -13.74
N ASN A 94 7.78 -1.30 -13.36
CA ASN A 94 8.93 -1.12 -14.25
C ASN A 94 9.36 -2.43 -14.91
N ASN A 95 8.87 -3.58 -14.43
CA ASN A 95 9.14 -4.87 -15.02
C ASN A 95 7.98 -5.84 -14.78
N LYS A 96 7.07 -5.92 -15.75
CA LYS A 96 5.90 -6.79 -15.69
C LYS A 96 6.21 -8.29 -15.57
N ASN A 97 7.46 -8.74 -15.72
CA ASN A 97 7.82 -10.13 -15.45
C ASN A 97 8.09 -10.41 -13.97
N ASN A 98 8.08 -9.37 -13.14
CA ASN A 98 8.47 -9.41 -11.74
C ASN A 98 7.33 -8.96 -10.82
N VAL A 99 7.47 -9.30 -9.54
CA VAL A 99 6.73 -8.71 -8.42
C VAL A 99 7.67 -7.81 -7.62
N LEU A 100 7.13 -6.78 -6.98
CA LEU A 100 7.83 -5.92 -6.05
C LEU A 100 7.66 -6.46 -4.62
N LEU A 101 8.76 -6.88 -3.99
CA LEU A 101 8.71 -7.46 -2.65
C LEU A 101 8.50 -6.38 -1.59
N LEU A 102 7.53 -6.60 -0.68
CA LEU A 102 7.06 -5.61 0.29
C LEU A 102 8.21 -4.95 1.08
N TYR A 103 8.96 -5.76 1.81
CA TYR A 103 9.96 -5.26 2.77
C TYR A 103 11.27 -4.83 2.12
N THR A 104 11.74 -5.55 1.10
CA THR A 104 13.04 -5.26 0.47
C THR A 104 12.94 -4.25 -0.66
N GLY A 105 11.73 -4.00 -1.21
CA GLY A 105 11.56 -3.23 -2.44
C GLY A 105 12.21 -3.89 -3.67
N ARG A 106 12.66 -5.15 -3.55
CA ARG A 106 13.36 -5.86 -4.61
C ARG A 106 12.37 -6.27 -5.69
N SER A 107 12.72 -6.00 -6.95
CA SER A 107 12.03 -6.57 -8.11
C SER A 107 12.48 -8.02 -8.31
N GLN A 108 11.55 -8.97 -8.19
CA GLN A 108 11.82 -10.41 -8.18
C GLN A 108 10.98 -11.13 -9.24
N GLY A 109 11.55 -12.10 -9.95
CA GLY A 109 10.83 -12.89 -10.97
C GLY A 109 9.52 -13.46 -10.44
N LYS A 110 8.40 -13.20 -11.12
CA LYS A 110 7.06 -13.57 -10.61
C LYS A 110 6.84 -15.08 -10.46
N LEU A 111 7.66 -15.90 -11.13
CA LEU A 111 7.62 -17.37 -11.06
C LEU A 111 8.66 -17.97 -10.09
N THR A 112 9.47 -17.15 -9.41
CA THR A 112 10.42 -17.63 -8.39
C THR A 112 9.76 -17.66 -7.00
N ASN A 113 8.51 -18.12 -6.93
CA ASN A 113 7.75 -18.21 -5.70
C ASN A 113 7.88 -19.61 -5.08
N GLY A 114 7.93 -19.72 -3.76
CA GLY A 114 8.00 -21.02 -3.09
C GLY A 114 8.54 -20.95 -1.66
N SER A 115 9.34 -21.93 -1.27
CA SER A 115 9.90 -22.05 0.08
C SER A 115 11.43 -22.02 0.14
N GLY A 116 12.12 -21.87 -0.99
CA GLY A 116 13.57 -21.67 -1.01
C GLY A 116 13.95 -20.30 -0.47
N VAL A 117 15.12 -20.17 0.16
CA VAL A 117 15.56 -18.90 0.78
C VAL A 117 15.69 -17.75 -0.20
N ASP A 118 15.98 -18.03 -1.48
CA ASP A 118 16.07 -17.02 -2.55
C ASP A 118 14.75 -16.82 -3.32
N ASN A 119 13.67 -17.49 -2.88
CA ASN A 119 12.34 -17.31 -3.45
C ASN A 119 11.61 -16.17 -2.75
N TRP A 120 10.48 -15.76 -3.34
CA TRP A 120 9.48 -15.01 -2.61
C TRP A 120 8.33 -15.90 -2.14
N ASN A 121 7.64 -15.50 -1.07
CA ASN A 121 6.45 -16.17 -0.55
C ASN A 121 5.35 -15.17 -0.15
N ARG A 122 4.27 -15.70 0.44
CA ARG A 122 3.10 -14.96 0.91
C ARG A 122 3.37 -14.43 2.32
N GLU A 123 3.50 -13.12 2.44
CA GLU A 123 3.44 -12.38 3.70
C GLU A 123 2.00 -12.26 4.15
N HIS A 124 1.69 -12.68 5.37
CA HIS A 124 0.45 -12.31 6.05
C HIS A 124 0.78 -11.09 6.92
N VAL A 125 0.53 -9.87 6.41
CA VAL A 125 0.87 -8.63 7.12
C VAL A 125 0.21 -8.64 8.50
N TRP A 126 -1.07 -8.99 8.56
CA TRP A 126 -1.63 -9.48 9.81
C TRP A 126 -1.13 -10.92 10.05
N ALA A 127 -0.14 -11.09 10.92
CA ALA A 127 0.43 -12.42 11.16
C ALA A 127 -0.63 -13.37 11.73
N LYS A 128 -0.80 -14.52 11.08
CA LYS A 128 -1.85 -15.51 11.36
C LYS A 128 -1.93 -15.97 12.81
N SER A 129 -0.82 -15.92 13.54
CA SER A 129 -0.76 -16.34 14.95
C SER A 129 -1.55 -15.40 15.87
N HIS A 130 -1.76 -14.14 15.48
CA HIS A 130 -2.60 -13.18 16.20
C HIS A 130 -4.05 -13.37 15.76
N GLY A 131 -4.74 -14.32 16.40
CA GLY A 131 -6.11 -14.75 16.05
C GLY A 131 -6.24 -16.16 15.46
N ASP A 132 -5.13 -16.89 15.28
CA ASP A 132 -5.06 -18.31 14.85
C ASP A 132 -5.93 -18.69 13.63
N PHE A 133 -6.14 -17.77 12.69
CA PHE A 133 -7.04 -17.98 11.54
C PHE A 133 -6.41 -18.81 10.41
N GLY A 134 -5.11 -19.11 10.51
CA GLY A 134 -4.40 -19.99 9.57
C GLY A 134 -4.46 -19.50 8.12
N THR A 135 -4.66 -20.42 7.18
CA THR A 135 -4.73 -20.14 5.74
C THR A 135 -6.09 -20.47 5.15
N THR A 136 -7.12 -20.50 6.00
CA THR A 136 -8.50 -20.76 5.59
C THR A 136 -9.04 -19.57 4.80
N ALA A 137 -9.93 -19.85 3.84
CA ALA A 137 -10.57 -18.84 3.02
C ALA A 137 -11.30 -17.79 3.88
N GLY A 138 -11.06 -16.50 3.62
CA GLY A 138 -11.40 -15.38 4.51
C GLY A 138 -10.11 -14.68 4.95
N ALA A 139 -9.95 -14.39 6.24
CA ALA A 139 -8.76 -13.70 6.77
C ALA A 139 -7.42 -14.34 6.35
N GLY A 140 -7.36 -15.67 6.21
CA GLY A 140 -6.15 -16.40 5.80
C GLY A 140 -5.76 -16.26 4.33
N THR A 141 -6.66 -15.74 3.49
CA THR A 141 -6.50 -15.63 2.04
C THR A 141 -6.84 -14.24 1.49
N ASP A 142 -7.11 -13.28 2.38
CA ASP A 142 -7.54 -11.94 2.00
C ASP A 142 -6.38 -11.16 1.37
N LEU A 143 -6.53 -10.85 0.09
CA LEU A 143 -5.58 -10.11 -0.70
C LEU A 143 -5.34 -8.72 -0.16
N HIS A 144 -6.22 -8.09 0.62
CA HIS A 144 -5.93 -6.75 1.10
C HIS A 144 -4.72 -6.72 2.04
N HIS A 145 -4.40 -7.80 2.77
CA HIS A 145 -3.21 -7.86 3.64
C HIS A 145 -2.14 -8.88 3.20
N LEU A 146 -2.41 -9.71 2.21
CA LEU A 146 -1.41 -10.63 1.65
C LEU A 146 -0.47 -9.92 0.68
N ARG A 147 0.84 -10.07 0.87
CA ARG A 147 1.86 -9.44 0.00
C ARG A 147 2.94 -10.44 -0.44
N ALA A 148 3.58 -10.17 -1.56
CA ALA A 148 4.81 -10.86 -1.96
C ALA A 148 5.99 -10.35 -1.14
N THR A 149 6.77 -11.26 -0.56
CA THR A 149 7.96 -10.90 0.23
C THR A 149 9.07 -11.93 0.05
N ASP A 150 10.31 -11.55 0.33
CA ASP A 150 11.43 -12.48 0.37
C ASP A 150 11.23 -13.52 1.48
N VAL A 151 11.51 -14.80 1.20
CA VAL A 151 11.29 -15.90 2.16
C VAL A 151 12.11 -15.74 3.44
N SER A 152 13.36 -15.32 3.33
CA SER A 152 14.26 -15.08 4.45
C SER A 152 13.75 -13.91 5.30
N VAL A 153 13.35 -12.82 4.66
CA VAL A 153 12.84 -11.62 5.35
C VAL A 153 11.49 -11.88 6.02
N ASN A 154 10.58 -12.63 5.37
CA ASN A 154 9.33 -13.08 5.97
C ASN A 154 9.60 -13.92 7.22
N SER A 155 10.53 -14.88 7.12
CA SER A 155 10.92 -15.71 8.26
C SER A 155 11.48 -14.88 9.42
N SER A 156 12.26 -13.85 9.14
CA SER A 156 12.77 -12.93 10.16
C SER A 156 11.67 -12.07 10.79
N ARG A 157 10.73 -11.57 9.99
CA ARG A 157 9.58 -10.79 10.49
C ARG A 157 8.69 -11.66 11.38
N GLY A 158 8.48 -12.93 11.01
CA GLY A 158 7.77 -13.91 11.80
C GLY A 158 6.37 -13.45 12.20
N ASN A 159 6.16 -13.26 13.50
CA ASN A 159 4.91 -12.75 14.08
C ASN A 159 5.10 -11.44 14.86
N LEU A 160 6.22 -10.74 14.63
CA LEU A 160 6.49 -9.45 15.29
C LEU A 160 5.36 -8.47 14.97
N ASP A 161 4.97 -7.71 15.98
CA ASP A 161 4.04 -6.62 15.86
C ASP A 161 4.68 -5.47 15.07
N PHE A 162 3.85 -4.58 14.52
CA PHE A 162 4.36 -3.37 13.87
C PHE A 162 4.47 -2.21 14.88
N ASP A 163 5.69 -1.74 15.11
CA ASP A 163 6.10 -0.54 15.86
C ASP A 163 7.44 -0.08 15.26
N ASN A 164 8.03 0.99 15.79
CA ASN A 164 9.42 1.37 15.54
C ASN A 164 10.34 0.27 16.05
N GLY A 165 11.24 -0.18 15.20
CA GLY A 165 12.18 -1.26 15.52
C GLY A 165 13.44 -0.70 16.16
N GLY A 166 14.37 -1.59 16.47
CA GLY A 166 15.67 -1.23 17.01
C GLY A 166 16.75 -1.14 15.92
N VAL A 167 17.21 -2.31 15.49
CA VAL A 167 18.40 -2.44 14.63
C VAL A 167 18.01 -2.76 13.20
N ASN A 168 18.82 -2.33 12.24
CA ASN A 168 18.58 -2.65 10.82
C ASN A 168 18.65 -4.16 10.59
N HIS A 169 17.75 -4.67 9.76
CA HIS A 169 17.81 -6.04 9.27
C HIS A 169 18.93 -6.18 8.21
N SER A 170 19.61 -7.33 8.15
CA SER A 170 20.81 -7.48 7.29
C SER A 170 20.50 -7.60 5.80
N GLU A 171 19.32 -8.12 5.44
CA GLU A 171 18.88 -8.26 4.05
C GLU A 171 17.93 -7.12 3.62
N ALA A 172 16.77 -6.99 4.27
CA ALA A 172 15.93 -5.80 4.17
C ALA A 172 16.55 -4.60 4.91
N THR A 173 17.64 -4.05 4.38
CA THR A 173 18.49 -3.05 5.06
C THR A 173 17.81 -1.74 5.49
N GLU A 174 16.65 -1.44 4.92
CA GLU A 174 15.82 -0.28 5.28
C GLU A 174 14.74 -0.62 6.31
N CYS A 175 14.53 -1.90 6.61
CA CYS A 175 13.69 -2.34 7.72
C CYS A 175 14.51 -2.44 9.01
N LYS A 176 13.84 -2.24 10.14
CA LYS A 176 14.40 -2.49 11.47
C LYS A 176 13.55 -3.49 12.24
N TYR A 177 14.16 -4.10 13.23
CA TYR A 177 13.45 -4.98 14.14
C TYR A 177 14.10 -4.97 15.52
N ASP A 178 13.37 -5.45 16.51
CA ASP A 178 13.88 -5.77 17.83
C ASP A 178 13.24 -7.08 18.35
N SER A 179 13.09 -7.23 19.67
CA SER A 179 12.57 -8.46 20.26
C SER A 179 11.09 -8.71 20.02
N ASP A 180 10.29 -7.66 19.76
CA ASP A 180 8.84 -7.78 19.62
C ASP A 180 8.26 -7.01 18.43
N SER A 181 9.07 -6.17 17.77
CA SER A 181 8.59 -5.21 16.77
C SER A 181 9.35 -5.28 15.44
N TRP A 182 8.62 -5.06 14.35
CA TRP A 182 9.14 -4.86 13.00
C TRP A 182 8.76 -3.47 12.48
N GLU A 183 9.76 -2.68 12.08
CA GLU A 183 9.59 -1.40 11.38
C GLU A 183 9.94 -1.60 9.91
N PRO A 184 8.99 -1.46 8.98
CA PRO A 184 9.25 -1.58 7.56
C PRO A 184 10.00 -0.35 7.03
N ARG A 185 10.54 -0.43 5.81
CA ARG A 185 11.07 0.72 5.08
C ARG A 185 10.03 1.84 4.96
N ASP A 186 10.48 3.09 4.94
CA ASP A 186 9.59 4.26 5.04
C ASP A 186 8.46 4.29 3.99
N SER A 187 8.77 3.87 2.77
CA SER A 187 7.87 3.87 1.60
C SER A 187 6.78 2.79 1.58
N VAL A 188 6.60 2.01 2.65
CA VAL A 188 5.46 1.08 2.80
C VAL A 188 4.87 1.11 4.22
N LYS A 189 5.24 2.12 5.02
CA LYS A 189 4.72 2.29 6.38
C LYS A 189 3.22 2.55 6.35
N GLY A 190 2.77 3.36 5.38
CA GLY A 190 1.38 3.71 5.14
C GLY A 190 0.59 2.53 4.58
N ASP A 191 1.16 1.81 3.61
CA ASP A 191 0.57 0.56 3.10
C ASP A 191 0.22 -0.38 4.26
N ILE A 192 1.20 -0.67 5.11
CA ILE A 192 1.05 -1.62 6.22
C ILE A 192 0.00 -1.11 7.20
N ALA A 193 0.03 0.17 7.56
CA ALA A 193 -0.99 0.76 8.42
C ALA A 193 -2.40 0.57 7.84
N ARG A 194 -2.61 0.92 6.56
CA ARG A 194 -3.91 0.79 5.87
C ARG A 194 -4.35 -0.66 5.69
N MET A 195 -3.42 -1.61 5.52
CA MET A 195 -3.74 -3.04 5.52
C MET A 195 -4.25 -3.49 6.89
N LEU A 196 -3.63 -3.03 7.99
CA LEU A 196 -4.06 -3.38 9.34
C LEU A 196 -5.37 -2.70 9.76
N PHE A 197 -5.57 -1.43 9.42
CA PHE A 197 -6.86 -0.75 9.60
C PHE A 197 -7.97 -1.47 8.87
N TYR A 198 -7.73 -1.87 7.62
CA TYR A 198 -8.69 -2.68 6.86
C TYR A 198 -9.00 -4.00 7.57
N MET A 199 -8.00 -4.75 8.02
CA MET A 199 -8.24 -6.04 8.68
C MET A 199 -9.09 -5.87 9.96
N ALA A 200 -8.84 -4.82 10.74
CA ALA A 200 -9.58 -4.55 11.97
C ALA A 200 -11.00 -4.02 11.75
N VAL A 201 -11.30 -3.46 10.58
CA VAL A 201 -12.67 -3.06 10.20
C VAL A 201 -13.39 -4.17 9.46
N ARG A 202 -12.69 -4.96 8.66
CA ARG A 202 -13.28 -6.05 7.91
C ARG A 202 -13.70 -7.18 8.85
N TYR A 203 -12.85 -7.57 9.79
CA TYR A 203 -13.06 -8.76 10.60
C TYR A 203 -13.48 -8.39 12.04
N GLU A 204 -14.74 -7.97 12.23
CA GLU A 204 -15.31 -7.60 13.56
C GLU A 204 -15.99 -8.78 14.31
N GLY A 205 -15.91 -10.00 13.77
CA GLY A 205 -16.41 -11.23 14.42
C GLY A 205 -17.94 -11.39 14.52
N ASP A 206 -18.74 -10.47 13.99
CA ASP A 206 -20.20 -10.47 14.08
C ASP A 206 -20.87 -11.62 13.30
N SER A 207 -20.21 -12.13 12.26
CA SER A 207 -20.67 -13.26 11.44
C SER A 207 -20.02 -14.60 11.82
N GLY A 208 -19.46 -14.70 13.04
CA GLY A 208 -18.78 -15.89 13.54
C GLY A 208 -17.38 -16.11 12.94
N GLU A 209 -16.85 -15.10 12.24
CA GLU A 209 -15.44 -15.01 11.90
C GLU A 209 -14.61 -14.52 13.09
N ILE A 210 -13.29 -14.43 12.91
CA ILE A 210 -12.41 -13.91 13.95
C ILE A 210 -12.66 -12.40 14.13
N ASP A 211 -12.56 -11.92 15.36
CA ASP A 211 -12.59 -10.50 15.71
C ASP A 211 -11.14 -9.99 15.80
N LEU A 212 -10.71 -9.20 14.83
CA LEU A 212 -9.37 -8.63 14.73
C LEU A 212 -9.43 -7.16 15.15
N GLU A 213 -8.56 -6.74 16.07
CA GLU A 213 -8.59 -5.37 16.60
C GLU A 213 -7.20 -4.74 16.70
N LEU A 214 -7.13 -3.42 16.64
CA LEU A 214 -5.88 -2.69 16.89
C LEU A 214 -5.85 -2.19 18.35
N ASN A 215 -4.67 -2.15 18.95
CA ASN A 215 -4.49 -1.64 20.31
C ASN A 215 -3.15 -0.88 20.47
N GLU A 216 -2.84 -0.41 21.67
CA GLU A 216 -1.60 0.34 21.96
C GLU A 216 -0.42 -0.55 22.40
N LYS A 217 -0.47 -1.85 22.13
CA LYS A 217 0.50 -2.83 22.64
C LYS A 217 1.19 -3.58 21.51
N VAL A 218 2.43 -3.95 21.79
CA VAL A 218 3.17 -5.00 21.08
C VAL A 218 3.23 -6.24 21.96
N ASN A 219 3.58 -7.38 21.35
CA ASN A 219 3.64 -8.68 21.99
C ASN A 219 2.28 -9.16 22.53
N ASN A 220 1.27 -9.15 21.65
CA ASN A 220 -0.10 -9.60 21.97
C ASN A 220 -0.25 -11.14 22.04
N ASN A 221 0.86 -11.89 22.06
CA ASN A 221 0.88 -13.35 22.06
C ASN A 221 0.06 -13.96 20.90
N LYS A 222 -1.07 -14.59 21.22
CA LYS A 222 -2.01 -15.20 20.26
C LYS A 222 -3.33 -14.44 20.17
N ASP A 223 -3.49 -13.42 21.00
CA ASP A 223 -4.70 -12.59 20.97
C ASP A 223 -4.80 -11.92 19.60
N PRO A 224 -6.02 -11.66 19.10
CA PRO A 224 -6.22 -11.14 17.75
C PRO A 224 -5.99 -9.62 17.69
N TYR A 225 -4.82 -9.18 18.18
CA TYR A 225 -4.37 -7.80 18.13
C TYR A 225 -3.08 -7.70 17.32
N MET A 226 -2.90 -6.63 16.55
CA MET A 226 -1.70 -6.47 15.73
C MET A 226 -1.21 -5.03 15.69
N GLY A 227 0.06 -4.84 16.03
CA GLY A 227 0.74 -3.55 15.91
C GLY A 227 0.26 -2.50 16.91
N LYS A 228 1.05 -1.44 17.03
CA LYS A 228 0.79 -0.34 17.94
C LYS A 228 0.04 0.79 17.24
N LEU A 229 -1.23 0.95 17.59
CA LEU A 229 -2.17 1.87 16.95
C LEU A 229 -1.60 3.29 16.78
N SER A 230 -1.07 3.91 17.84
CA SER A 230 -0.46 5.24 17.76
C SER A 230 0.68 5.36 16.73
N VAL A 231 1.41 4.28 16.46
CA VAL A 231 2.47 4.25 15.45
C VAL A 231 1.91 4.02 14.06
N LEU A 232 0.90 3.16 13.93
CA LEU A 232 0.20 2.96 12.66
C LEU A 232 -0.49 4.25 12.18
N LEU A 233 -1.10 5.01 13.10
CA LEU A 233 -1.69 6.33 12.79
C LEU A 233 -0.62 7.28 12.23
N LYS A 234 0.53 7.37 12.91
CA LYS A 234 1.66 8.18 12.46
C LYS A 234 2.19 7.73 11.09
N TRP A 235 2.32 6.43 10.87
CA TRP A 235 2.79 5.88 9.61
C TRP A 235 1.84 6.18 8.45
N ASN A 236 0.52 6.10 8.66
CA ASN A 236 -0.48 6.49 7.67
C ASN A 236 -0.35 7.95 7.23
N GLU A 237 0.00 8.86 8.15
CA GLU A 237 0.22 10.27 7.83
C GLU A 237 1.58 10.52 7.15
N GLN A 238 2.61 9.77 7.54
CA GLN A 238 3.98 9.93 7.02
C GLN A 238 4.18 9.35 5.62
N ASP A 239 3.39 8.34 5.26
CA ASP A 239 3.46 7.63 3.98
C ASP A 239 2.06 7.63 3.31
N PRO A 240 1.74 8.71 2.58
CA PRO A 240 0.44 8.88 1.91
C PRO A 240 0.20 7.81 0.83
N VAL A 241 -1.07 7.57 0.51
CA VAL A 241 -1.46 6.59 -0.51
C VAL A 241 -0.81 6.89 -1.85
N ASP A 242 -0.11 5.90 -2.42
CA ASP A 242 0.54 6.01 -3.72
C ASP A 242 -0.25 5.35 -4.87
N ASP A 243 0.29 5.43 -6.10
CA ASP A 243 -0.34 4.85 -7.28
C ASP A 243 -0.29 3.30 -7.28
N LEU A 244 0.69 2.70 -6.61
CA LEU A 244 0.80 1.24 -6.51
C LEU A 244 -0.29 0.68 -5.62
N GLU A 245 -0.54 1.31 -4.48
CA GLU A 245 -1.65 0.97 -3.60
C GLU A 245 -3.00 1.15 -4.27
N ARG A 246 -3.23 2.28 -4.96
CA ARG A 246 -4.47 2.51 -5.72
C ARG A 246 -4.68 1.44 -6.80
N LYS A 247 -3.64 1.15 -7.59
CA LYS A 247 -3.69 0.09 -8.62
C LYS A 247 -4.01 -1.27 -7.99
N ARG A 248 -3.36 -1.59 -6.87
CA ARG A 248 -3.58 -2.84 -6.15
C ARG A 248 -5.00 -2.97 -5.64
N ASN A 249 -5.54 -1.93 -4.98
CA ASN A 249 -6.92 -1.89 -4.50
C ASN A 249 -7.91 -2.10 -5.66
N GLU A 250 -7.67 -1.46 -6.79
CA GLU A 250 -8.49 -1.60 -8.00
C GLU A 250 -8.43 -3.01 -8.61
N VAL A 251 -7.26 -3.63 -8.67
CA VAL A 251 -7.10 -5.01 -9.16
C VAL A 251 -7.81 -6.01 -8.25
N ILE A 252 -7.68 -5.85 -6.93
CA ILE A 252 -8.39 -6.71 -5.96
C ILE A 252 -9.90 -6.56 -6.14
N PHE A 253 -10.40 -5.32 -6.27
CA PHE A 253 -11.81 -5.04 -6.46
C PHE A 253 -12.35 -5.58 -7.79
N THR A 254 -11.67 -5.35 -8.91
CA THR A 254 -12.22 -5.69 -10.23
C THR A 254 -12.05 -7.14 -10.63
N LYS A 255 -11.00 -7.82 -10.15
CA LYS A 255 -10.63 -9.15 -10.64
C LYS A 255 -10.75 -10.28 -9.63
N TYR A 256 -10.65 -10.00 -8.33
CA TYR A 256 -10.42 -11.06 -7.33
C TYR A 256 -11.45 -11.13 -6.21
N GLN A 257 -11.53 -10.11 -5.36
CA GLN A 257 -12.32 -10.17 -4.13
C GLN A 257 -13.56 -9.29 -4.15
N HIS A 258 -13.64 -8.32 -5.05
CA HIS A 258 -14.82 -7.48 -5.22
C HIS A 258 -15.21 -6.61 -4.01
N ASN A 259 -14.29 -6.46 -3.05
CA ASN A 259 -14.34 -5.47 -2.00
C ASN A 259 -13.11 -4.56 -2.03
N ARG A 260 -13.24 -3.36 -1.46
CA ARG A 260 -12.19 -2.33 -1.46
C ARG A 260 -11.60 -2.14 -0.07
N ASN A 261 -10.34 -1.71 0.00
CA ASN A 261 -9.79 -1.15 1.23
C ASN A 261 -10.20 0.33 1.33
N PRO A 262 -11.13 0.71 2.24
CA PRO A 262 -11.63 2.07 2.33
C PRO A 262 -10.55 3.06 2.77
N PHE A 263 -9.48 2.61 3.43
CA PHE A 263 -8.40 3.47 3.89
C PHE A 263 -7.39 3.79 2.79
N ILE A 264 -7.43 3.08 1.66
CA ILE A 264 -6.70 3.49 0.44
C ILE A 264 -7.49 4.56 -0.32
N ASP A 265 -8.82 4.48 -0.31
CA ASP A 265 -9.69 5.43 -1.02
C ASP A 265 -9.94 6.72 -0.24
N HIS A 266 -10.09 6.57 1.07
CA HIS A 266 -10.33 7.63 2.04
C HIS A 266 -9.36 7.49 3.22
N PRO A 267 -8.05 7.77 3.02
CA PRO A 267 -7.06 7.66 4.09
C PRO A 267 -7.36 8.57 5.29
N GLU A 268 -8.15 9.62 5.11
CA GLU A 268 -8.59 10.50 6.19
C GLU A 268 -9.59 9.84 7.16
N TRP A 269 -10.25 8.74 6.76
CA TRP A 269 -11.18 8.02 7.63
C TRP A 269 -10.49 7.29 8.77
N VAL A 270 -9.20 6.98 8.63
CA VAL A 270 -8.37 6.45 9.73
C VAL A 270 -8.48 7.39 10.94
N ASN A 271 -8.20 8.68 10.75
CA ASN A 271 -8.28 9.66 11.83
C ASN A 271 -9.73 9.91 12.29
N LYS A 272 -10.74 9.71 11.43
CA LYS A 272 -12.14 9.81 11.86
C LYS A 272 -12.59 8.67 12.78
N ILE A 273 -11.90 7.53 12.77
CA ILE A 273 -12.24 6.37 13.61
C ILE A 273 -11.41 6.37 14.90
N TRP A 274 -10.11 6.65 14.81
CA TRP A 274 -9.15 6.37 15.89
C TRP A 274 -8.41 7.60 16.46
N ASN A 275 -8.72 8.83 16.05
CA ASN A 275 -8.05 10.05 16.54
C ASN A 275 -9.04 11.07 17.14
#